data_AF-A0AAF0CS89-F1
#
_entry.id   AF-A0AAF0CS89-F1
#
_cell.length_a   1.000
_cell.length_b   1.000
_cell.length_c   1.000
_cell.angle_alpha   90.00
_cell.angle_beta   90.00
_cell.angle_gamma   90.00
#
_symmetry.space_group_name_H-M   'P 1'
#
loop_
_entity.id
_entity.type
_entity.pdbx_description
1 polymer ?
#
loop_
_entity_poly.entity_id
_entity_poly.type
_entity_poly.pdbx_seq_one_letter_code
_entity_poly.pdbx_strand_id
1 'polypeptide(L)'
;MWGFLYWNTRKSIYRARARRDRCPCQNPSDSGRAGETGCDAALHYANPARFRVVCPLLKPDANGMMKCSVAAADVRPFWGRPIALGLFLLIGGYAATVGAVYFGMRHIGYPVTVEMIAIPQNWRDIDQARSTYFLQKAEESYQAGKLNEAVMSLSLAYEYDPTNYDAGLSLAKLWQAGRSDMSNLLYERLMTDHPEQQRRTAQTWLRALLPRADYSAIEELAAVAFEFDPDFTPAWIHALLFANERTQNTALLTKLLQNKATYSPGVREVLTLETEIRARPGQFGQALLGHPPKPETPGFVVYYQLRRLIEMGDAESALRLLETLQTRLSDRDRISLQLQAYSSQPEFAASYARLLEQLVNIPPSLVQIELLCAHLIAHPQPEFYRIVRARIDPMELTKPTEQIAGLIALFSLAASHTDGDRMEQLAAILRQQTGTRFNALSAVQAMVRAPDQVFVESVLPTLQPLSLELVYAMLERFERPKTR
;
A
#
# COMPACT_ATOMS: atom_id res chain seq x y z
N MET A 1 51.32 14.78 -22.56
CA MET A 1 51.09 13.36 -22.23
C MET A 1 51.91 12.42 -23.13
N TRP A 2 51.87 12.59 -24.46
CA TRP A 2 52.64 11.76 -25.41
C TRP A 2 54.15 11.69 -25.11
N GLY A 3 54.80 12.83 -24.84
CA GLY A 3 56.22 12.87 -24.49
C GLY A 3 56.58 12.08 -23.22
N PHE A 4 55.68 12.00 -22.23
CA PHE A 4 55.89 11.16 -21.05
C PHE A 4 55.82 9.67 -21.39
N LEU A 5 54.79 9.25 -22.13
CA LEU A 5 54.61 7.85 -22.51
C LEU A 5 55.74 7.38 -23.42
N TYR A 6 56.03 8.12 -24.49
CA TYR A 6 57.04 7.78 -25.48
C TYR A 6 58.44 7.59 -24.85
N TRP A 7 58.92 8.60 -24.11
CA TRP A 7 60.28 8.57 -23.57
C TRP A 7 60.43 7.60 -22.39
N ASN A 8 59.41 7.45 -21.54
CA ASN A 8 59.48 6.47 -20.45
C ASN A 8 59.38 5.03 -20.96
N THR A 9 58.57 4.76 -21.99
CA THR A 9 58.53 3.45 -22.66
C THR A 9 59.86 3.11 -23.31
N ARG A 10 60.45 4.03 -24.09
CA ARG A 10 61.78 3.83 -24.70
C ARG A 10 62.87 3.56 -23.66
N LYS A 11 62.90 4.31 -22.55
CA LYS A 11 63.84 4.08 -21.43
C LYS A 11 63.60 2.76 -20.71
N SER A 12 62.34 2.35 -20.56
CA SER A 12 61.98 1.05 -19.97
C SER A 12 62.45 -0.10 -20.85
N ILE A 13 62.24 -0.01 -22.17
CA ILE A 13 62.74 -0.99 -23.15
C ILE A 13 64.27 -1.06 -23.15
N TYR A 14 64.96 0.10 -23.15
CA TYR A 14 66.42 0.17 -23.05
C TYR A 14 66.96 -0.53 -21.79
N ARG A 15 66.31 -0.33 -20.64
CA ARG A 15 66.65 -1.02 -19.39
C ARG A 15 66.34 -2.52 -19.45
N ALA A 16 65.20 -2.91 -20.00
CA ALA A 16 64.80 -4.31 -20.15
C ALA A 16 65.75 -5.10 -21.07
N ARG A 17 66.34 -4.45 -22.08
CA ARG A 17 67.38 -5.01 -22.97
C ARG A 17 68.79 -5.00 -22.36
N ALA A 18 68.90 -4.90 -21.04
CA ALA A 18 70.17 -4.82 -20.31
C ALA A 18 71.13 -3.74 -20.85
N ARG A 19 70.60 -2.65 -21.42
CA ARG A 19 71.37 -1.49 -21.91
C ARG A 19 72.34 -1.84 -23.06
N ARG A 20 72.03 -2.89 -23.84
CA ARG A 20 72.85 -3.34 -24.99
C ARG A 20 72.75 -2.42 -26.22
N ASP A 21 71.63 -1.70 -26.35
CA ASP A 21 71.39 -0.76 -27.43
C ASP A 21 71.88 0.65 -27.09
N ARG A 22 71.82 1.60 -28.05
CA ARG A 22 72.13 3.02 -27.76
C ARG A 22 71.11 3.60 -26.79
N CYS A 23 71.58 4.47 -25.87
CA CYS A 23 70.69 5.16 -24.95
C CYS A 23 69.70 6.02 -25.75
N PRO A 24 68.38 5.83 -25.58
CA PRO A 24 67.40 6.40 -26.50
C PRO A 24 67.26 7.93 -26.41
N CYS A 25 67.78 8.57 -25.36
CA CYS A 25 67.57 10.00 -25.09
C CYS A 25 68.85 10.85 -25.02
N GLN A 26 70.03 10.23 -25.11
CA GLN A 26 71.33 10.91 -25.12
C GLN A 26 71.80 11.07 -26.56
N ASN A 27 72.54 12.15 -26.86
CA ASN A 27 73.08 12.37 -28.20
C ASN A 27 74.10 11.26 -28.54
N PRO A 28 73.95 10.55 -29.67
CA PRO A 28 74.83 9.45 -30.06
C PRO A 28 76.28 9.86 -30.32
N SER A 29 76.55 11.15 -30.54
CA SER A 29 77.91 11.67 -30.79
C SER A 29 78.69 12.02 -29.51
N ASP A 30 78.07 11.94 -28.34
CA ASP A 30 78.67 12.32 -27.06
C ASP A 30 79.25 11.13 -26.28
N SER A 31 80.05 11.42 -25.24
CA SER A 31 80.80 10.43 -24.45
C SER A 31 79.93 9.44 -23.64
N GLY A 32 78.63 9.70 -23.49
CA GLY A 32 77.72 8.96 -22.61
C GLY A 32 77.95 9.19 -21.11
N ARG A 33 78.91 10.06 -20.73
CA ARG A 33 79.28 10.37 -19.34
C ARG A 33 78.33 11.42 -18.72
N ALA A 34 78.15 11.31 -17.40
CA ALA A 34 77.36 12.24 -16.61
C ALA A 34 77.90 13.68 -16.72
N GLY A 35 77.03 14.66 -16.96
CA GLY A 35 77.39 16.07 -17.03
C GLY A 35 78.07 16.51 -18.34
N GLU A 36 78.50 15.58 -19.19
CA GLU A 36 79.14 15.85 -20.48
C GLU A 36 78.16 15.66 -21.65
N THR A 37 77.25 14.69 -21.55
CA THR A 37 76.37 14.28 -22.66
C THR A 37 75.09 15.10 -22.74
N GLY A 38 74.82 15.67 -23.91
CA GLY A 38 73.57 16.36 -24.25
C GLY A 38 72.37 15.41 -24.32
N CYS A 39 71.18 15.96 -24.03
CA CYS A 39 69.93 15.23 -24.17
C CYS A 39 69.26 15.55 -25.51
N ASP A 40 69.38 14.64 -26.47
CA ASP A 40 68.79 14.77 -27.81
C ASP A 40 67.26 14.96 -27.75
N ALA A 41 66.61 14.22 -26.84
CA ALA A 41 65.19 14.33 -26.58
C ALA A 41 64.73 15.74 -26.14
N ALA A 42 65.60 16.53 -25.50
CA ALA A 42 65.29 17.88 -25.04
C ALA A 42 65.38 18.92 -26.18
N LEU A 43 66.19 18.67 -27.21
CA LEU A 43 66.42 19.59 -28.34
C LEU A 43 65.18 19.73 -29.23
N HIS A 44 64.32 18.72 -29.25
CA HIS A 44 63.06 18.76 -30.00
C HIS A 44 61.93 19.56 -29.32
N TYR A 45 62.18 20.14 -28.13
CA TYR A 45 61.20 20.99 -27.44
C TYR A 45 61.51 22.47 -27.69
N ALA A 46 60.47 23.26 -27.98
CA ALA A 46 60.59 24.72 -28.16
C ALA A 46 61.21 25.44 -26.94
N ASN A 47 61.12 24.84 -25.76
CA ASN A 47 61.87 25.23 -24.58
C ASN A 47 62.49 23.98 -23.92
N PRO A 48 63.80 23.70 -24.14
CA PRO A 48 64.47 22.51 -23.62
C PRO A 48 64.38 22.38 -22.09
N ALA A 49 64.31 23.50 -21.36
CA ALA A 49 64.18 23.48 -19.91
C ALA A 49 62.84 22.87 -19.45
N ARG A 50 61.76 22.99 -20.25
CA ARG A 50 60.46 22.36 -19.95
C ARG A 50 60.53 20.83 -20.03
N PHE A 51 61.49 20.26 -20.76
CA PHE A 51 61.67 18.81 -20.81
C PHE A 51 62.12 18.20 -19.46
N ARG A 52 62.58 19.03 -18.50
CA ARG A 52 62.83 18.62 -17.10
C ARG A 52 61.59 18.05 -16.41
N VAL A 53 60.40 18.42 -16.88
CA VAL A 53 59.12 17.86 -16.43
C VAL A 53 59.04 16.37 -16.76
N VAL A 54 59.53 15.97 -17.94
CA VAL A 54 59.60 14.58 -18.41
C VAL A 54 60.83 13.84 -17.87
N CYS A 55 61.98 14.51 -17.78
CA CYS A 55 63.23 13.92 -17.29
C CYS A 55 63.89 14.82 -16.22
N PRO A 56 63.77 14.51 -14.91
CA PRO A 56 64.32 15.34 -13.85
C PRO A 56 65.86 15.33 -13.77
N LEU A 57 66.53 14.41 -14.49
CA LEU A 57 67.99 14.28 -14.52
C LEU A 57 68.68 15.33 -15.40
N LEU A 58 67.94 16.27 -15.98
CA LEU A 58 68.52 17.29 -16.85
C LEU A 58 68.95 18.51 -16.04
N LYS A 59 70.23 18.89 -16.21
CA LYS A 59 70.82 20.09 -15.63
C LYS A 59 71.35 21.01 -16.75
N PRO A 60 71.15 22.33 -16.64
CA PRO A 60 71.80 23.26 -17.56
C PRO A 60 73.31 23.29 -17.31
N ASP A 61 74.10 23.40 -18.37
CA ASP A 61 75.52 23.73 -18.28
C ASP A 61 75.74 25.25 -18.26
N ALA A 62 77.00 25.69 -18.18
CA ALA A 62 77.37 27.11 -18.13
C ALA A 62 76.89 27.91 -19.36
N ASN A 63 76.63 27.23 -20.48
CA ASN A 63 76.16 27.82 -21.74
C ASN A 63 74.64 27.70 -21.91
N GLY A 64 73.93 27.19 -20.90
CA GLY A 64 72.47 26.99 -20.93
C GLY A 64 72.02 25.75 -21.69
N MET A 65 72.93 24.88 -22.17
CA MET A 65 72.58 23.62 -22.81
C MET A 65 72.16 22.57 -21.79
N MET A 66 71.11 21.80 -22.09
CA MET A 66 70.58 20.77 -21.19
C MET A 66 71.39 19.48 -21.32
N LYS A 67 72.20 19.16 -20.30
CA LYS A 67 72.99 17.92 -20.22
C LYS A 67 72.36 16.91 -19.27
N CYS A 68 72.61 15.62 -19.52
CA CYS A 68 72.19 14.53 -18.66
C CYS A 68 73.09 14.49 -17.42
N SER A 69 72.52 14.57 -16.21
CA SER A 69 73.29 14.55 -14.96
C SER A 69 73.81 13.16 -14.58
N VAL A 70 73.51 12.12 -15.36
CA VAL A 70 73.89 10.73 -15.11
C VAL A 70 74.47 10.09 -16.37
N ALA A 71 75.28 9.05 -16.19
CA ALA A 71 75.84 8.29 -17.31
C ALA A 71 74.76 7.46 -18.02
N ALA A 72 75.03 7.02 -19.25
CA ALA A 72 74.13 6.16 -20.04
C ALA A 72 73.66 4.91 -19.28
N ALA A 73 74.52 4.36 -18.41
CA ALA A 73 74.21 3.23 -17.56
C ALA A 73 73.11 3.55 -16.53
N ASP A 74 73.05 4.77 -16.00
CA ASP A 74 72.14 5.12 -14.90
C ASP A 74 70.81 5.73 -15.38
N VAL A 75 70.59 5.79 -16.69
CA VAL A 75 69.34 6.27 -17.26
C VAL A 75 68.20 5.32 -16.89
N ARG A 76 67.18 5.88 -16.24
CA ARG A 76 65.98 5.17 -15.77
C ARG A 76 64.69 5.89 -16.20
N PRO A 77 63.58 5.14 -16.37
CA PRO A 77 62.27 5.75 -16.58
C PRO A 77 61.75 6.41 -15.29
N PHE A 78 60.89 7.41 -15.45
CA PHE A 78 60.24 8.20 -14.40
C PHE A 78 58.72 8.06 -14.51
N TRP A 79 58.19 6.84 -14.30
CA TRP A 79 56.76 6.56 -14.37
C TRP A 79 55.93 7.23 -13.27
N GLY A 80 56.53 7.58 -12.13
CA GLY A 80 55.80 8.19 -11.01
C GLY A 80 55.07 9.48 -11.38
N ARG A 81 55.68 10.37 -12.17
CA ARG A 81 55.05 11.64 -12.59
C ARG A 81 53.85 11.47 -13.54
N PRO A 82 53.95 10.73 -14.66
CA PRO A 82 52.81 10.50 -15.53
C PRO A 82 51.72 9.67 -14.87
N ILE A 83 52.06 8.71 -14.02
CA ILE A 83 51.06 7.98 -13.22
C ILE A 83 50.35 8.94 -12.26
N ALA A 84 51.08 9.78 -11.53
CA ALA A 84 50.47 10.76 -10.61
C ALA A 84 49.58 11.77 -11.33
N LEU A 85 50.02 12.31 -12.48
CA LEU A 85 49.21 13.21 -13.30
C LEU A 85 47.97 12.51 -13.86
N GLY A 86 48.12 11.26 -14.34
CA GLY A 86 47.01 10.45 -14.85
C GLY A 86 45.98 10.15 -13.76
N LEU A 87 46.43 9.72 -12.58
CA LEU A 87 45.57 9.50 -11.41
C LEU A 87 44.88 10.78 -10.98
N PHE A 88 45.59 11.91 -10.93
CA PHE A 88 45.01 13.20 -10.58
C PHE A 88 43.91 13.62 -11.56
N LEU A 89 44.16 13.50 -12.87
CA LEU A 89 43.15 13.82 -13.89
C LEU A 89 41.96 12.87 -13.83
N LEU A 90 42.19 11.58 -13.59
CA LEU A 90 41.13 10.59 -13.46
C LEU A 90 40.26 10.88 -12.23
N ILE A 91 40.87 11.07 -11.06
CA ILE A 91 40.17 11.39 -9.82
C ILE A 91 39.44 12.73 -9.95
N GLY A 92 40.09 13.75 -10.51
CA GLY A 92 39.51 15.08 -10.72
C GLY A 92 38.31 15.05 -11.68
N GLY A 93 38.43 14.34 -12.79
CA GLY A 93 37.34 14.17 -13.76
C GLY A 93 36.16 13.38 -13.18
N TYR A 94 36.45 12.33 -12.42
CA TYR A 94 35.43 11.56 -11.72
C TYR A 94 34.72 12.40 -10.65
N ALA A 95 35.46 13.13 -9.80
CA ALA A 95 34.88 14.00 -8.78
C ALA A 95 34.03 15.14 -9.37
N ALA A 96 34.48 15.75 -10.49
CA ALA A 96 33.70 16.75 -11.20
C ALA A 96 32.39 16.18 -11.76
N THR A 97 32.42 14.95 -12.29
CA THR A 97 31.23 14.26 -12.80
C THR A 97 30.25 13.96 -11.67
N VAL A 98 30.73 13.38 -10.56
CA VAL A 98 29.90 13.11 -9.36
C VAL A 98 29.28 14.41 -8.84
N GLY A 99 30.06 15.49 -8.74
CA GLY A 99 29.57 16.80 -8.30
C GLY A 99 28.48 17.33 -9.23
N ALA A 100 28.68 17.28 -10.55
CA ALA A 100 27.71 17.75 -11.52
C ALA A 100 26.37 16.98 -11.43
N VAL A 101 26.43 15.64 -11.34
CA VAL A 101 25.24 14.80 -11.18
C VAL A 101 24.54 15.09 -9.85
N TYR A 102 25.30 15.19 -8.74
CA TYR A 102 24.75 15.50 -7.42
C TYR A 102 23.99 16.82 -7.39
N PHE A 103 24.61 17.90 -7.87
CA PHE A 103 23.97 19.21 -7.89
C PHE A 103 22.76 19.23 -8.84
N GLY A 104 22.83 18.57 -9.99
CA GLY A 104 21.70 18.45 -10.92
C GLY A 104 20.51 17.74 -10.28
N MET A 105 20.74 16.60 -9.60
CA MET A 105 19.68 15.84 -8.93
C MET A 105 19.09 16.59 -7.74
N ARG A 106 19.92 17.28 -6.95
CA ARG A 106 19.46 18.12 -5.84
C ARG A 106 18.68 19.34 -6.31
N HIS A 107 19.03 19.92 -7.45
CA HIS A 107 18.30 21.04 -8.04
C HIS A 107 16.86 20.64 -8.46
N ILE A 108 16.65 19.40 -8.91
CA ILE A 108 15.31 18.86 -9.20
C ILE A 108 14.51 18.60 -7.91
N GLY A 109 15.20 18.41 -6.78
CA GLY A 109 14.58 18.13 -5.48
C GLY A 109 14.74 16.69 -4.99
N TYR A 110 15.53 15.84 -5.67
CA TYR A 110 15.76 14.47 -5.20
C TYR A 110 16.59 14.47 -3.90
N PRO A 111 16.19 13.69 -2.87
CA PRO A 111 16.89 13.62 -1.59
C PRO A 111 18.16 12.73 -1.65
N VAL A 112 19.05 12.94 -2.62
CA VAL A 112 20.26 12.14 -2.83
C VAL A 112 21.46 12.62 -1.99
N THR A 113 22.37 11.72 -1.63
CA THR A 113 23.66 12.05 -1.00
C THR A 113 24.81 11.91 -2.01
N VAL A 114 25.97 12.51 -1.72
CA VAL A 114 27.16 12.39 -2.59
C VAL A 114 27.63 10.94 -2.67
N GLU A 115 27.55 10.20 -1.56
CA GLU A 115 27.93 8.80 -1.48
C GLU A 115 27.08 7.91 -2.39
N MET A 116 25.77 8.14 -2.44
CA MET A 116 24.85 7.42 -3.33
C MET A 116 25.25 7.55 -4.80
N ILE A 117 25.80 8.70 -5.22
CA ILE A 117 26.18 8.94 -6.61
C ILE A 117 27.60 8.46 -6.90
N ALA A 118 28.51 8.72 -5.97
CA ALA A 118 29.90 8.32 -6.12
C ALA A 118 30.03 6.79 -6.17
N ILE A 119 29.42 6.07 -5.23
CA ILE A 119 29.69 4.65 -5.01
C ILE A 119 28.68 3.79 -5.78
N PRO A 120 29.10 2.98 -6.78
CA PRO A 120 28.17 2.18 -7.58
C PRO A 120 27.30 1.19 -6.80
N GLN A 121 27.79 0.72 -5.65
CA GLN A 121 27.06 -0.20 -4.78
C GLN A 121 25.79 0.45 -4.19
N ASN A 122 25.78 1.78 -4.04
CA ASN A 122 24.67 2.54 -3.45
C ASN A 122 23.73 3.12 -4.51
N TRP A 123 23.90 2.78 -5.79
CA TRP A 123 23.03 3.30 -6.85
C TRP A 123 21.58 2.84 -6.72
N ARG A 124 21.31 1.74 -6.00
CA ARG A 124 19.95 1.31 -5.66
C ARG A 124 19.22 2.32 -4.78
N ASP A 125 19.94 3.00 -3.89
CA ASP A 125 19.38 4.01 -2.99
C ASP A 125 18.94 5.27 -3.76
N ILE A 126 19.45 5.47 -4.99
CA ILE A 126 19.01 6.54 -5.87
C ILE A 126 17.55 6.34 -6.28
N ASP A 127 17.16 5.10 -6.59
CA ASP A 127 15.78 4.80 -6.99
C ASP A 127 14.82 4.93 -5.80
N GLN A 128 15.25 4.57 -4.60
CA GLN A 128 14.51 4.87 -3.36
C GLN A 128 14.34 6.37 -3.12
N ALA A 129 15.39 7.17 -3.35
CA ALA A 129 15.32 8.63 -3.24
C ALA A 129 14.35 9.23 -4.28
N ARG A 130 14.34 8.71 -5.51
CA ARG A 130 13.35 9.09 -6.54
C ARG A 130 11.93 8.70 -6.14
N SER A 131 11.74 7.48 -5.64
CA SER A 131 10.45 7.00 -5.14
C SER A 131 9.89 7.94 -4.06
N THR A 132 10.72 8.31 -3.09
CA THR A 132 10.34 9.25 -2.01
C THR A 132 9.92 10.61 -2.56
N TYR A 133 10.67 11.16 -3.53
CA TYR A 133 10.31 12.42 -4.18
C TYR A 133 8.96 12.34 -4.89
N PHE A 134 8.71 11.27 -5.66
CA PHE A 134 7.45 11.12 -6.38
C PHE A 134 6.27 10.83 -5.46
N LEU A 135 6.48 10.15 -4.33
CA LEU A 135 5.46 9.97 -3.30
C LEU A 135 5.05 11.31 -2.68
N GLN A 136 6.02 12.17 -2.34
CA GLN A 136 5.74 13.50 -1.80
C GLN A 136 5.01 14.38 -2.84
N LYS A 137 5.45 14.35 -4.10
CA LYS A 137 4.77 15.03 -5.20
C LYS A 137 3.34 14.52 -5.42
N ALA A 138 3.11 13.23 -5.23
CA ALA A 138 1.76 12.67 -5.33
C ALA A 138 0.84 13.19 -4.23
N GLU A 139 1.31 13.28 -3.00
CA GLU A 139 0.56 13.84 -1.87
C GLU A 139 0.21 15.32 -2.13
N GLU A 140 1.17 16.12 -2.56
CA GLU A 140 0.94 17.53 -2.94
C GLU A 140 -0.10 17.64 -4.07
N SER A 141 -0.01 16.77 -5.09
CA SER A 141 -0.94 16.74 -6.21
C SER A 141 -2.34 16.31 -5.76
N TYR A 142 -2.44 15.34 -4.85
CA TYR A 142 -3.69 14.86 -4.28
C TYR A 142 -4.38 15.95 -3.47
N GLN A 143 -3.64 16.64 -2.61
CA GLN A 143 -4.13 17.79 -1.84
C GLN A 143 -4.56 18.96 -2.75
N ALA A 144 -3.89 19.16 -3.88
CA ALA A 144 -4.27 20.14 -4.90
C ALA A 144 -5.47 19.71 -5.77
N GLY A 145 -6.06 18.53 -5.52
CA GLY A 145 -7.18 17.99 -6.31
C GLY A 145 -6.80 17.46 -7.70
N LYS A 146 -5.51 17.34 -7.99
CA LYS A 146 -4.97 16.89 -9.29
C LYS A 146 -4.76 15.37 -9.30
N LEU A 147 -5.87 14.62 -9.29
CA LEU A 147 -5.85 13.15 -9.16
C LEU A 147 -5.01 12.44 -10.24
N ASN A 148 -5.04 12.90 -11.49
CA ASN A 148 -4.24 12.29 -12.56
C ASN A 148 -2.73 12.45 -12.33
N GLU A 149 -2.29 13.62 -11.85
CA GLU A 149 -0.88 13.87 -11.51
C GLU A 149 -0.45 13.05 -10.28
N ALA A 150 -1.35 12.90 -9.29
CA ALA A 150 -1.12 12.06 -8.12
C ALA A 150 -0.96 10.57 -8.50
N VAL A 151 -1.86 10.05 -9.33
CA VAL A 151 -1.80 8.66 -9.83
C VAL A 151 -0.52 8.41 -10.64
N MET A 152 -0.17 9.32 -11.55
CA MET A 152 1.06 9.20 -12.33
C MET A 152 2.30 9.20 -11.42
N SER A 153 2.34 10.10 -10.45
CA SER A 153 3.47 10.21 -9.52
C SER A 153 3.58 8.97 -8.62
N LEU A 154 2.47 8.42 -8.11
CA LEU A 154 2.48 7.17 -7.36
C LEU A 154 2.92 5.96 -8.20
N SER A 155 2.48 5.90 -9.47
CA SER A 155 2.93 4.86 -10.40
C SER A 155 4.44 4.90 -10.58
N LEU A 156 5.02 6.09 -10.81
CA LEU A 156 6.47 6.25 -10.91
C LEU A 156 7.17 5.91 -9.58
N ALA A 157 6.61 6.33 -8.44
CA ALA A 157 7.19 6.03 -7.14
C ALA A 157 7.29 4.51 -6.90
N TYR A 158 6.24 3.77 -7.24
CA TYR A 158 6.22 2.31 -7.09
C TYR A 158 7.06 1.58 -8.16
N GLU A 159 7.17 2.14 -9.38
CA GLU A 159 8.05 1.60 -10.42
C GLU A 159 9.53 1.72 -10.06
N TYR A 160 9.95 2.87 -9.51
CA TYR A 160 11.33 3.07 -9.03
C TYR A 160 11.66 2.19 -7.83
N ASP A 161 10.72 2.03 -6.90
CA ASP A 161 10.92 1.21 -5.72
C ASP A 161 9.67 0.36 -5.41
N PRO A 162 9.61 -0.89 -5.92
CA PRO A 162 8.54 -1.82 -5.60
C PRO A 162 8.48 -2.21 -4.11
N THR A 163 9.55 -1.94 -3.35
CA THR A 163 9.57 -2.17 -1.89
C THR A 163 8.87 -1.06 -1.11
N ASN A 164 8.48 0.03 -1.78
CA ASN A 164 7.70 1.10 -1.16
C ASN A 164 6.21 0.72 -1.08
N TYR A 165 5.86 0.02 0.01
CA TYR A 165 4.50 -0.43 0.29
C TYR A 165 3.45 0.70 0.26
N ASP A 166 3.75 1.84 0.88
CA ASP A 166 2.78 2.93 1.02
C ASP A 166 2.44 3.58 -0.34
N ALA A 167 3.43 3.68 -1.24
CA ALA A 167 3.20 4.14 -2.61
C ALA A 167 2.27 3.18 -3.36
N GLY A 168 2.56 1.87 -3.32
CA GLY A 168 1.74 0.84 -3.95
C GLY A 168 0.32 0.79 -3.38
N LEU A 169 0.16 0.83 -2.05
CA LEU A 169 -1.15 0.82 -1.40
C LEU A 169 -1.98 2.06 -1.75
N SER A 170 -1.37 3.24 -1.78
CA SER A 170 -2.04 4.49 -2.13
C SER A 170 -2.47 4.50 -3.60
N LEU A 171 -1.61 3.99 -4.50
CA LEU A 171 -1.93 3.78 -5.90
C LEU A 171 -3.12 2.83 -6.08
N ALA A 172 -3.10 1.69 -5.37
CA ALA A 172 -4.18 0.71 -5.40
C ALA A 172 -5.51 1.35 -4.99
N LYS A 173 -5.52 2.14 -3.91
CA LYS A 173 -6.71 2.87 -3.44
C LYS A 173 -7.24 3.86 -4.48
N LEU A 174 -6.38 4.69 -5.07
CA LEU A 174 -6.82 5.67 -6.07
C LEU A 174 -7.35 5.02 -7.35
N TRP A 175 -6.80 3.87 -7.75
CA TRP A 175 -7.31 3.13 -8.90
C TRP A 175 -8.66 2.44 -8.67
N GLN A 176 -9.14 2.29 -7.44
CA GLN A 176 -10.40 1.58 -7.17
C GLN A 176 -11.59 2.18 -7.92
N ALA A 177 -11.66 3.51 -8.04
CA ALA A 177 -12.79 4.20 -8.64
C ALA A 177 -12.79 4.17 -10.18
N GLY A 178 -11.62 4.09 -10.82
CA GLY A 178 -11.49 4.23 -12.27
C GLY A 178 -10.89 3.03 -13.01
N ARG A 179 -10.19 2.13 -12.31
CA ARG A 179 -9.46 0.97 -12.85
C ARG A 179 -9.47 -0.17 -11.83
N SER A 180 -10.66 -0.70 -11.53
CA SER A 180 -10.90 -1.73 -10.52
C SER A 180 -9.98 -2.95 -10.68
N ASP A 181 -9.81 -3.42 -11.91
CA ASP A 181 -9.06 -4.65 -12.20
C ASP A 181 -7.56 -4.45 -11.94
N MET A 182 -7.02 -3.28 -12.31
CA MET A 182 -5.62 -2.93 -12.02
C MET A 182 -5.40 -2.72 -10.53
N SER A 183 -6.38 -2.16 -9.82
CA SER A 183 -6.36 -2.05 -8.36
C SER A 183 -6.31 -3.44 -7.70
N ASN A 184 -7.14 -4.38 -8.15
CA ASN A 184 -7.17 -5.76 -7.66
C ASN A 184 -5.82 -6.48 -7.90
N LEU A 185 -5.25 -6.39 -9.11
CA LEU A 185 -3.92 -6.96 -9.39
C LEU A 185 -2.81 -6.33 -8.52
N LEU A 186 -2.90 -5.03 -8.25
CA LEU A 186 -1.93 -4.35 -7.41
C LEU A 186 -2.07 -4.80 -5.95
N TYR A 187 -3.28 -5.02 -5.43
CA TYR A 187 -3.49 -5.59 -4.11
C TYR A 187 -2.93 -7.02 -3.98
N GLU A 188 -3.19 -7.88 -4.96
CA GLU A 188 -2.64 -9.23 -5.01
C GLU A 188 -1.11 -9.21 -5.02
N ARG A 189 -0.52 -8.34 -5.84
CA ARG A 189 0.92 -8.14 -5.88
C ARG A 189 1.46 -7.63 -4.55
N LEU A 190 0.80 -6.66 -3.91
CA LEU A 190 1.22 -6.16 -2.59
C LEU A 190 1.17 -7.25 -1.52
N MET A 191 0.19 -8.15 -1.56
CA MET A 191 0.17 -9.30 -0.65
C MET A 191 1.31 -10.27 -0.90
N THR A 192 1.76 -10.42 -2.14
CA THR A 192 2.86 -11.32 -2.51
C THR A 192 4.23 -10.70 -2.20
N ASP A 193 4.44 -9.45 -2.59
CA ASP A 193 5.71 -8.73 -2.49
C ASP A 193 6.01 -8.25 -1.05
N HIS A 194 4.97 -8.04 -0.22
CA HIS A 194 5.06 -7.51 1.16
C HIS A 194 4.36 -8.44 2.17
N PRO A 195 4.91 -9.64 2.44
CA PRO A 195 4.27 -10.64 3.31
C PRO A 195 3.96 -10.11 4.72
N GLU A 196 4.80 -9.23 5.26
CA GLU A 196 4.62 -8.60 6.57
C GLU A 196 3.42 -7.63 6.63
N GLN A 197 2.96 -7.12 5.48
CA GLN A 197 1.80 -6.24 5.37
C GLN A 197 0.54 -6.95 4.87
N GLN A 198 0.57 -8.27 4.62
CA GLN A 198 -0.53 -9.04 4.04
C GLN A 198 -1.88 -8.77 4.73
N ARG A 199 -1.92 -8.79 6.07
CA ARG A 199 -3.14 -8.53 6.86
C ARG A 199 -3.72 -7.15 6.58
N ARG A 200 -2.89 -6.11 6.63
CA ARG A 200 -3.29 -4.72 6.38
C ARG A 200 -3.79 -4.54 4.95
N THR A 201 -3.10 -5.14 3.99
CA THR A 201 -3.46 -5.12 2.57
C THR A 201 -4.80 -5.79 2.34
N ALA A 202 -4.99 -7.02 2.84
CA ALA A 202 -6.23 -7.77 2.70
C ALA A 202 -7.42 -7.03 3.32
N GLN A 203 -7.31 -6.53 4.55
CA GLN A 203 -8.40 -5.78 5.19
C GLN A 203 -8.74 -4.48 4.44
N THR A 204 -7.75 -3.82 3.86
CA THR A 204 -7.98 -2.63 3.03
C THR A 204 -8.63 -3.00 1.71
N TRP A 205 -8.22 -4.12 1.09
CA TRP A 205 -8.79 -4.61 -0.15
C TRP A 205 -10.23 -5.08 0.04
N LEU A 206 -10.56 -5.77 1.15
CA LEU A 206 -11.93 -6.14 1.49
C LEU A 206 -12.84 -4.90 1.58
N ARG A 207 -12.39 -3.85 2.29
CA ARG A 207 -13.12 -2.57 2.38
C ARG A 207 -13.32 -1.87 1.04
N ALA A 208 -12.50 -2.19 0.05
CA ALA A 208 -12.63 -1.69 -1.31
C ALA A 208 -13.53 -2.54 -2.20
N LEU A 209 -13.47 -3.87 -2.03
CA LEU A 209 -14.26 -4.83 -2.79
C LEU A 209 -15.74 -4.77 -2.41
N LEU A 210 -16.04 -4.64 -1.11
CA LEU A 210 -17.41 -4.64 -0.59
C LEU A 210 -18.28 -3.54 -1.21
N PRO A 211 -17.90 -2.24 -1.18
CA PRO A 211 -18.67 -1.19 -1.83
C PRO A 211 -18.90 -1.38 -3.33
N ARG A 212 -18.03 -2.16 -4.00
CA ARG A 212 -18.10 -2.47 -5.43
C ARG A 212 -18.91 -3.74 -5.74
N ALA A 213 -19.38 -4.46 -4.71
CA ALA A 213 -20.06 -5.75 -4.85
C ALA A 213 -19.27 -6.80 -5.66
N ASP A 214 -17.93 -6.78 -5.55
CA ASP A 214 -17.05 -7.73 -6.25
C ASP A 214 -16.95 -9.05 -5.46
N TYR A 215 -18.06 -9.78 -5.39
CA TYR A 215 -18.20 -10.94 -4.51
C TYR A 215 -17.23 -12.08 -4.83
N SER A 216 -16.92 -12.31 -6.09
CA SER A 216 -15.97 -13.35 -6.49
C SER A 216 -14.57 -13.07 -5.93
N ALA A 217 -14.10 -11.82 -6.02
CA ALA A 217 -12.81 -11.45 -5.43
C ALA A 217 -12.86 -11.45 -3.89
N ILE A 218 -14.01 -11.14 -3.26
CA ILE A 218 -14.17 -11.25 -1.80
C ILE A 218 -14.05 -12.71 -1.34
N GLU A 219 -14.70 -13.64 -2.06
CA GLU A 219 -14.60 -15.07 -1.80
C GLU A 219 -13.17 -15.59 -1.86
N GLU A 220 -12.45 -15.23 -2.93
CA GLU A 220 -11.05 -15.61 -3.13
C GLU A 220 -10.16 -15.00 -2.05
N LEU A 221 -10.32 -13.71 -1.76
CA LEU A 221 -9.56 -13.02 -0.72
C LEU A 221 -9.79 -13.65 0.67
N ALA A 222 -11.04 -13.92 1.04
CA ALA A 222 -11.37 -14.53 2.32
C ALA A 222 -10.81 -15.96 2.45
N ALA A 223 -10.85 -16.74 1.36
CA ALA A 223 -10.27 -18.08 1.33
C ALA A 223 -8.75 -18.07 1.62
N VAL A 224 -8.00 -17.12 1.04
CA VAL A 224 -6.56 -16.97 1.30
C VAL A 224 -6.31 -16.38 2.69
N ALA A 225 -7.14 -15.45 3.16
CA ALA A 225 -6.96 -14.77 4.44
C ALA A 225 -7.05 -15.70 5.67
N PHE A 226 -7.75 -16.84 5.57
CA PHE A 226 -7.75 -17.84 6.63
C PHE A 226 -6.37 -18.41 6.96
N GLU A 227 -5.41 -18.34 6.04
CA GLU A 227 -4.06 -18.90 6.23
C GLU A 227 -3.14 -17.97 7.04
N PHE A 228 -3.29 -16.65 6.92
CA PHE A 228 -2.35 -15.67 7.48
C PHE A 228 -2.94 -14.69 8.50
N ASP A 229 -4.28 -14.61 8.64
CA ASP A 229 -4.95 -13.66 9.56
C ASP A 229 -5.97 -14.36 10.49
N PRO A 230 -5.52 -15.27 11.38
CA PRO A 230 -6.41 -16.02 12.26
C PRO A 230 -7.18 -15.13 13.25
N ASP A 231 -6.62 -13.98 13.63
CA ASP A 231 -7.24 -13.04 14.59
C ASP A 231 -8.51 -12.39 14.02
N PHE A 232 -8.60 -12.25 12.69
CA PHE A 232 -9.77 -11.70 11.97
C PHE A 232 -10.64 -12.77 11.31
N THR A 233 -10.47 -14.04 11.67
CA THR A 233 -11.30 -15.16 11.16
C THR A 233 -12.81 -14.86 11.14
N PRO A 234 -13.42 -14.26 12.19
CA PRO A 234 -14.86 -13.97 12.18
C PRO A 234 -15.27 -13.04 11.03
N ALA A 235 -14.47 -12.01 10.76
CA ALA A 235 -14.73 -11.06 9.67
C ALA A 235 -14.55 -11.71 8.29
N TRP A 236 -13.53 -12.56 8.14
CA TRP A 236 -13.29 -13.30 6.89
C TRP A 236 -14.38 -14.32 6.59
N ILE A 237 -14.85 -15.05 7.60
CA ILE A 237 -15.99 -15.96 7.46
C ILE A 237 -17.26 -15.20 7.11
N HIS A 238 -17.53 -14.08 7.78
CA HIS A 238 -18.70 -13.27 7.46
C HIS A 238 -18.65 -12.76 6.01
N ALA A 239 -17.51 -12.22 5.57
CA ALA A 239 -17.31 -11.74 4.20
C ALA A 239 -17.47 -12.88 3.17
N LEU A 240 -16.88 -14.04 3.43
CA LEU A 240 -17.02 -15.22 2.57
C LEU A 240 -18.48 -15.64 2.43
N LEU A 241 -19.19 -15.82 3.54
CA LEU A 241 -20.59 -16.27 3.52
C LEU A 241 -21.50 -15.24 2.85
N PHE A 242 -21.30 -13.95 3.14
CA PHE A 242 -22.03 -12.85 2.54
C PHE A 242 -21.87 -12.81 1.01
N ALA A 243 -20.63 -12.95 0.53
CA ALA A 243 -20.33 -13.00 -0.90
C ALA A 243 -20.88 -14.29 -1.52
N ASN A 244 -20.74 -15.42 -0.84
CA ASN A 244 -21.14 -16.73 -1.34
C ASN A 244 -22.64 -16.94 -1.44
N GLU A 245 -23.42 -16.28 -0.58
CA GLU A 245 -24.87 -16.21 -0.73
C GLU A 245 -25.30 -15.53 -2.04
N ARG A 246 -24.47 -14.63 -2.59
CA ARG A 246 -24.77 -13.89 -3.82
C ARG A 246 -24.22 -14.57 -5.06
N THR A 247 -23.04 -15.17 -4.99
CA THR A 247 -22.44 -15.93 -6.09
C THR A 247 -23.05 -17.32 -6.24
N GLN A 248 -23.55 -17.91 -5.14
CA GLN A 248 -23.97 -19.30 -5.04
C GLN A 248 -22.85 -20.30 -5.43
N ASN A 249 -21.60 -19.96 -5.14
CA ASN A 249 -20.43 -20.76 -5.50
C ASN A 249 -20.21 -21.94 -4.54
N THR A 250 -20.99 -23.01 -4.73
CA THR A 250 -20.87 -24.25 -3.93
C THR A 250 -19.57 -25.00 -4.16
N ALA A 251 -18.95 -24.83 -5.33
CA ALA A 251 -17.66 -25.44 -5.68
C ALA A 251 -16.53 -24.93 -4.77
N LEU A 252 -16.53 -23.62 -4.46
CA LEU A 252 -15.56 -23.04 -3.54
C LEU A 252 -15.69 -23.62 -2.13
N LEU A 253 -16.90 -23.65 -1.55
CA LEU A 253 -17.13 -24.21 -0.21
C LEU A 253 -16.67 -25.68 -0.15
N THR A 254 -16.96 -26.45 -1.19
CA THR A 254 -16.51 -27.85 -1.32
C THR A 254 -15.00 -27.95 -1.36
N LYS A 255 -14.32 -27.10 -2.15
CA LYS A 255 -12.86 -27.05 -2.23
C LYS A 255 -12.22 -26.70 -0.88
N LEU A 256 -12.79 -25.74 -0.15
CA LEU A 256 -12.32 -25.36 1.19
C LEU A 256 -12.48 -26.53 2.19
N LEU A 257 -13.61 -27.24 2.17
CA LEU A 257 -13.82 -28.40 3.04
C LEU A 257 -12.92 -29.60 2.72
N GLN A 258 -12.49 -29.74 1.46
CA GLN A 258 -11.53 -30.78 1.06
C GLN A 258 -10.11 -30.49 1.61
N ASN A 259 -9.73 -29.22 1.75
CA ASN A 259 -8.43 -28.82 2.27
C ASN A 259 -8.39 -28.77 3.82
N LYS A 260 -8.60 -29.93 4.46
CA LYS A 260 -8.84 -30.03 5.91
C LYS A 260 -7.69 -29.61 6.83
N ALA A 261 -6.45 -29.58 6.31
CA ALA A 261 -5.24 -29.37 7.11
C ALA A 261 -4.94 -27.89 7.37
N THR A 262 -5.50 -26.98 6.57
CA THR A 262 -5.11 -25.56 6.58
C THR A 262 -5.93 -24.71 7.55
N TYR A 263 -7.19 -25.07 7.82
CA TYR A 263 -8.12 -24.16 8.50
C TYR A 263 -8.41 -24.54 9.96
N SER A 264 -8.71 -23.51 10.77
CA SER A 264 -9.10 -23.70 12.16
C SER A 264 -10.37 -24.56 12.28
N PRO A 265 -10.53 -25.33 13.37
CA PRO A 265 -11.72 -26.16 13.58
C PRO A 265 -13.04 -25.40 13.45
N GLY A 266 -13.11 -24.15 13.95
CA GLY A 266 -14.33 -23.35 13.89
C GLY A 266 -14.70 -22.91 12.47
N VAL A 267 -13.72 -22.60 11.61
CA VAL A 267 -13.97 -22.32 10.18
C VAL A 267 -14.59 -23.53 9.51
N ARG A 268 -14.02 -24.72 9.73
CA ARG A 268 -14.54 -25.97 9.16
C ARG A 268 -15.94 -26.29 9.66
N GLU A 269 -16.23 -26.00 10.92
CA GLU A 269 -17.57 -26.18 11.51
C GLU A 269 -18.59 -25.29 10.80
N VAL A 270 -18.31 -23.99 10.63
CA VAL A 270 -19.19 -23.06 9.91
C VAL A 270 -19.40 -23.48 8.45
N LEU A 271 -18.33 -23.84 7.73
CA LEU A 271 -18.43 -24.28 6.34
C LEU A 271 -19.22 -25.58 6.20
N THR A 272 -19.07 -26.52 7.15
CA THR A 272 -19.86 -27.76 7.19
C THR A 272 -21.33 -27.45 7.41
N LEU A 273 -21.64 -26.63 8.41
CA LEU A 273 -23.01 -26.22 8.72
C LEU A 273 -23.67 -25.55 7.51
N GLU A 274 -23.00 -24.58 6.87
CA GLU A 274 -23.53 -23.90 5.69
C GLU A 274 -23.78 -24.86 4.52
N THR A 275 -22.85 -25.79 4.27
CA THR A 275 -23.01 -26.79 3.20
C THR A 275 -24.19 -27.73 3.48
N GLU A 276 -24.36 -28.17 4.72
CA GLU A 276 -25.47 -29.04 5.13
C GLU A 276 -26.83 -28.34 5.07
N ILE A 277 -26.91 -27.09 5.53
CA ILE A 277 -28.12 -26.27 5.50
C ILE A 277 -28.56 -26.02 4.06
N ARG A 278 -27.62 -25.73 3.15
CA ARG A 278 -27.94 -25.56 1.72
C ARG A 278 -28.43 -26.84 1.06
N ALA A 279 -27.86 -27.98 1.44
CA ALA A 279 -28.29 -29.28 0.92
C ALA A 279 -29.70 -29.66 1.42
N ARG A 280 -30.06 -29.25 2.64
CA ARG A 280 -31.32 -29.62 3.31
C ARG A 280 -31.91 -28.41 4.06
N PRO A 281 -32.56 -27.47 3.34
CA PRO A 281 -33.15 -26.29 3.97
C PRO A 281 -34.40 -26.62 4.80
N GLY A 282 -34.82 -25.67 5.64
CA GLY A 282 -36.04 -25.77 6.45
C GLY A 282 -35.80 -26.42 7.82
N GLN A 283 -36.70 -27.31 8.23
CA GLN A 283 -36.69 -27.91 9.58
C GLN A 283 -35.39 -28.65 9.91
N PHE A 284 -34.75 -29.27 8.92
CA PHE A 284 -33.46 -29.94 9.13
C PHE A 284 -32.37 -28.94 9.56
N GLY A 285 -32.25 -27.81 8.85
CA GLY A 285 -31.30 -26.76 9.20
C GLY A 285 -31.58 -26.15 10.57
N GLN A 286 -32.86 -25.92 10.91
CA GLN A 286 -33.28 -25.44 12.24
C GLN A 286 -32.88 -26.43 13.34
N ALA A 287 -33.17 -27.73 13.16
CA ALA A 287 -32.79 -28.76 14.13
C ALA A 287 -31.27 -28.87 14.28
N LEU A 288 -30.52 -28.82 13.18
CA LEU A 288 -29.06 -28.88 13.19
C LEU A 288 -28.45 -27.70 13.98
N LEU A 289 -28.96 -26.50 13.77
CA LEU A 289 -28.46 -25.28 14.41
C LEU A 289 -28.99 -25.06 15.83
N GLY A 290 -30.13 -25.67 16.18
CA GLY A 290 -30.72 -25.59 17.51
C GLY A 290 -29.97 -26.41 18.58
N HIS A 291 -29.04 -27.27 18.18
CA HIS A 291 -28.19 -27.99 19.12
C HIS A 291 -27.17 -27.06 19.78
N PRO A 292 -27.01 -27.11 21.12
CA PRO A 292 -26.04 -26.27 21.78
C PRO A 292 -24.62 -26.58 21.28
N PRO A 293 -23.83 -25.57 20.90
CA PRO A 293 -22.45 -25.76 20.47
C PRO A 293 -21.62 -26.30 21.61
N LYS A 294 -20.56 -27.03 21.26
CA LYS A 294 -19.65 -27.61 22.26
C LYS A 294 -18.98 -26.51 23.10
N PRO A 295 -18.57 -26.79 24.35
CA PRO A 295 -17.90 -25.81 25.20
C PRO A 295 -16.66 -25.18 24.58
N GLU A 296 -15.91 -25.95 23.76
CA GLU A 296 -14.69 -25.53 23.08
C GLU A 296 -14.92 -24.74 21.77
N THR A 297 -16.16 -24.64 21.29
CA THR A 297 -16.49 -23.96 20.04
C THR A 297 -16.11 -22.46 20.07
N PRO A 298 -15.48 -21.90 19.03
CA PRO A 298 -15.17 -20.46 19.02
C PRO A 298 -16.44 -19.59 19.02
N GLY A 299 -16.38 -18.40 19.64
CA GLY A 299 -17.55 -17.50 19.75
C GLY A 299 -18.16 -17.10 18.41
N PHE A 300 -17.36 -16.97 17.34
CA PHE A 300 -17.89 -16.65 16.00
C PHE A 300 -18.75 -17.76 15.39
N VAL A 301 -18.51 -19.03 15.75
CA VAL A 301 -19.37 -20.14 15.32
C VAL A 301 -20.72 -20.04 16.02
N VAL A 302 -20.72 -19.69 17.31
CA VAL A 302 -21.95 -19.42 18.07
C VAL A 302 -22.73 -18.27 17.45
N TYR A 303 -22.05 -17.17 17.11
CA TYR A 303 -22.64 -16.03 16.42
C TYR A 303 -23.29 -16.45 15.10
N TYR A 304 -22.57 -17.23 14.28
CA TYR A 304 -23.09 -17.75 13.02
C TYR A 304 -24.33 -18.63 13.21
N GLN A 305 -24.31 -19.57 14.17
CA GLN A 305 -25.45 -20.45 14.46
C GLN A 305 -26.70 -19.64 14.84
N LEU A 306 -26.55 -18.68 15.75
CA LEU A 306 -27.64 -17.82 16.21
C LEU A 306 -28.19 -16.95 15.08
N ARG A 307 -27.31 -16.28 14.33
CA ARG A 307 -27.71 -15.47 13.17
C ARG A 307 -28.50 -16.31 12.16
N ARG A 308 -28.02 -17.51 11.84
CA ARG A 308 -28.66 -18.37 10.85
C ARG A 308 -30.00 -18.93 11.32
N LEU A 309 -30.17 -19.23 12.62
CA LEU A 309 -31.48 -19.56 13.19
C LEU A 309 -32.49 -18.42 13.02
N ILE A 310 -32.07 -17.18 13.29
CA ILE A 310 -32.90 -15.98 13.13
C ILE A 310 -33.32 -15.79 11.66
N GLU A 311 -32.37 -15.93 10.72
CA GLU A 311 -32.63 -15.84 9.28
C GLU A 311 -33.60 -16.93 8.77
N MET A 312 -33.58 -18.11 9.40
CA MET A 312 -34.53 -19.19 9.11
C MET A 312 -35.89 -19.03 9.83
N GLY A 313 -36.10 -17.91 10.54
CA GLY A 313 -37.36 -17.59 11.21
C GLY A 313 -37.54 -18.21 12.61
N ASP A 314 -36.54 -18.90 13.16
CA ASP A 314 -36.60 -19.51 14.50
C ASP A 314 -35.92 -18.61 15.55
N ALA A 315 -36.47 -17.41 15.73
CA ALA A 315 -35.93 -16.42 16.66
C ALA A 315 -36.06 -16.84 18.13
N GLU A 316 -37.10 -17.62 18.48
CA GLU A 316 -37.30 -18.10 19.86
C GLU A 316 -36.18 -19.05 20.28
N SER A 317 -35.83 -20.05 19.45
CA SER A 317 -34.72 -20.95 19.76
C SER A 317 -33.37 -20.22 19.78
N ALA A 318 -33.18 -19.25 18.88
CA ALA A 318 -31.99 -18.41 18.90
C ALA A 318 -31.88 -17.61 20.20
N LEU A 319 -32.95 -16.98 20.68
CA LEU A 319 -32.94 -16.21 21.94
C LEU A 319 -32.68 -17.11 23.16
N ARG A 320 -33.30 -18.29 23.23
CA ARG A 320 -33.02 -19.27 24.32
C ARG A 320 -31.55 -19.71 24.33
N LEU A 321 -31.00 -19.96 23.14
CA LEU A 321 -29.60 -20.34 23.00
C LEU A 321 -28.66 -19.17 23.38
N LEU A 322 -29.02 -17.95 22.99
CA LEU A 322 -28.28 -16.73 23.32
C LEU A 322 -28.23 -16.48 24.84
N GLU A 323 -29.35 -16.67 25.56
CA GLU A 323 -29.39 -16.56 27.03
C GLU A 323 -28.42 -17.55 27.69
N THR A 324 -28.33 -18.77 27.16
CA THR A 324 -27.43 -19.81 27.67
C THR A 324 -25.96 -19.51 27.39
N LEU A 325 -25.66 -18.82 26.28
CA LEU A 325 -24.30 -18.61 25.77
C LEU A 325 -23.80 -17.16 25.90
N GLN A 326 -24.49 -16.33 26.69
CA GLN A 326 -24.25 -14.87 26.78
C GLN A 326 -22.80 -14.47 27.08
N THR A 327 -22.04 -15.30 27.79
CA THR A 327 -20.64 -15.03 28.17
C THR A 327 -19.63 -15.31 27.05
N ARG A 328 -20.06 -15.92 25.95
CA ARG A 328 -19.20 -16.30 24.82
C ARG A 328 -19.18 -15.27 23.69
N LEU A 329 -20.07 -14.28 23.75
CA LEU A 329 -20.23 -13.24 22.73
C LEU A 329 -19.90 -11.88 23.32
N SER A 330 -19.46 -10.96 22.46
CA SER A 330 -19.31 -9.57 22.87
C SER A 330 -20.70 -8.95 23.11
N ASP A 331 -20.76 -7.90 23.94
CA ASP A 331 -22.02 -7.18 24.18
C ASP A 331 -22.61 -6.63 22.87
N ARG A 332 -21.75 -6.16 21.96
CA ARG A 332 -22.13 -5.68 20.64
C ARG A 332 -22.82 -6.78 19.82
N ASP A 333 -22.20 -7.96 19.73
CA ASP A 333 -22.74 -9.09 18.96
C ASP A 333 -24.07 -9.58 19.56
N ARG A 334 -24.13 -9.64 20.90
CA ARG A 334 -25.35 -10.01 21.63
C ARG A 334 -26.49 -9.04 21.31
N ILE A 335 -26.25 -7.73 21.40
CA ILE A 335 -27.26 -6.70 21.10
C ILE A 335 -27.66 -6.79 19.63
N SER A 336 -26.72 -6.98 18.70
CA SER A 336 -27.02 -7.13 17.28
C SER A 336 -27.96 -8.32 17.01
N LEU A 337 -27.66 -9.48 17.59
CA LEU A 337 -28.50 -10.68 17.46
C LEU A 337 -29.87 -10.50 18.12
N GLN A 338 -29.95 -9.83 19.28
CA GLN A 338 -31.22 -9.52 19.94
C GLN A 338 -32.09 -8.59 19.09
N LEU A 339 -31.51 -7.51 18.55
CA LEU A 339 -32.22 -6.59 17.67
C LEU A 339 -32.75 -7.33 16.42
N GLN A 340 -31.93 -8.18 15.81
CA GLN A 340 -32.33 -8.98 14.65
C GLN A 340 -33.46 -9.96 15.01
N ALA A 341 -33.32 -10.73 16.08
CA ALA A 341 -34.31 -11.69 16.56
C ALA A 341 -35.65 -11.03 16.93
N TYR A 342 -35.62 -9.90 17.63
CA TYR A 342 -36.84 -9.21 18.00
C TYR A 342 -37.52 -8.52 16.81
N SER A 343 -36.75 -8.15 15.78
CA SER A 343 -37.31 -7.55 14.57
C SER A 343 -37.93 -8.56 13.61
N SER A 344 -37.58 -9.85 13.70
CA SER A 344 -38.05 -10.87 12.76
C SER A 344 -39.44 -11.43 13.08
N GLN A 345 -39.94 -11.25 14.31
CA GLN A 345 -41.26 -11.75 14.73
C GLN A 345 -42.09 -10.67 15.43
N PRO A 346 -43.39 -10.48 15.06
CA PRO A 346 -44.25 -9.45 15.66
C PRO A 346 -44.47 -9.62 17.17
N GLU A 347 -44.40 -10.84 17.68
CA GLU A 347 -44.62 -11.19 19.09
C GLU A 347 -43.58 -10.53 20.02
N PHE A 348 -42.39 -10.22 19.49
CA PHE A 348 -41.32 -9.57 20.24
C PHE A 348 -41.34 -8.03 20.16
N ALA A 349 -42.38 -7.42 19.58
CA ALA A 349 -42.44 -5.96 19.38
C ALA A 349 -42.23 -5.16 20.68
N ALA A 350 -42.76 -5.63 21.82
CA ALA A 350 -42.56 -4.96 23.11
C ALA A 350 -41.12 -5.07 23.63
N SER A 351 -40.47 -6.22 23.46
CA SER A 351 -39.06 -6.43 23.81
C SER A 351 -38.14 -5.62 22.91
N TYR A 352 -38.49 -5.55 21.61
CA TYR A 352 -37.76 -4.76 20.63
C TYR A 352 -37.78 -3.26 20.99
N ALA A 353 -38.98 -2.72 21.26
CA ALA A 353 -39.15 -1.32 21.65
C ALA A 353 -38.35 -0.98 22.92
N ARG A 354 -38.39 -1.86 23.93
CA ARG A 354 -37.65 -1.69 25.18
C ARG A 354 -36.14 -1.69 24.97
N LEU A 355 -35.62 -2.64 24.20
CA LEU A 355 -34.18 -2.72 23.93
C LEU A 355 -33.71 -1.47 23.17
N LEU A 356 -34.47 -1.04 22.17
CA LEU A 356 -34.12 0.16 21.41
C LEU A 356 -34.19 1.42 22.27
N GLU A 357 -35.21 1.56 23.12
CA GLU A 357 -35.31 2.65 24.08
C GLU A 357 -34.13 2.67 25.05
N GLN A 358 -33.72 1.52 25.57
CA GLN A 358 -32.51 1.41 26.42
C GLN A 358 -31.27 1.87 25.66
N LEU A 359 -31.11 1.45 24.41
CA LEU A 359 -29.97 1.85 23.60
C LEU A 359 -29.98 3.36 23.37
N VAL A 360 -31.04 3.98 22.87
CA VAL A 360 -31.05 5.43 22.56
C VAL A 360 -30.92 6.35 23.78
N ASN A 361 -31.14 5.83 25.00
CA ASN A 361 -30.99 6.59 26.24
C ASN A 361 -29.57 6.57 26.83
N ILE A 362 -28.67 5.74 26.30
CA ILE A 362 -27.24 5.74 26.67
C ILE A 362 -26.54 6.88 25.90
N PRO A 363 -25.56 7.59 26.51
CA PRO A 363 -24.78 8.61 25.81
C PRO A 363 -24.25 8.09 24.46
N PRO A 364 -24.42 8.85 23.36
CA PRO A 364 -24.12 8.36 22.03
C PRO A 364 -22.64 8.00 21.89
N SER A 365 -22.37 6.82 21.34
CA SER A 365 -21.05 6.40 20.89
C SER A 365 -21.11 6.03 19.41
N LEU A 366 -19.98 6.17 18.69
CA LEU A 366 -19.95 5.82 17.26
C LEU A 366 -20.41 4.37 17.01
N VAL A 367 -19.95 3.42 17.83
CA VAL A 367 -20.32 1.99 17.71
C VAL A 367 -21.83 1.78 17.83
N GLN A 368 -22.48 2.48 18.76
CA GLN A 368 -23.92 2.41 18.96
C GLN A 368 -24.69 3.06 17.80
N ILE A 369 -24.23 4.22 17.32
CA ILE A 369 -24.85 4.88 16.15
C ILE A 369 -24.76 3.97 14.93
N GLU A 370 -23.59 3.39 14.66
CA GLU A 370 -23.38 2.47 13.54
C GLU A 370 -24.23 1.20 13.69
N LEU A 371 -24.30 0.62 14.89
CA LEU A 371 -25.13 -0.57 15.16
C LEU A 371 -26.62 -0.29 14.90
N LEU A 372 -27.15 0.80 15.45
CA LEU A 372 -28.55 1.17 15.27
C LEU A 372 -28.87 1.53 13.81
N CYS A 373 -27.97 2.25 13.15
CA CYS A 373 -28.14 2.60 11.73
C CYS A 373 -28.09 1.36 10.85
N ALA A 374 -27.10 0.48 11.02
CA ALA A 374 -27.00 -0.76 10.24
C ALA A 374 -28.25 -1.64 10.43
N HIS A 375 -28.69 -1.82 11.68
CA HIS A 375 -29.89 -2.58 12.00
C HIS A 375 -31.14 -1.99 11.34
N LEU A 376 -31.38 -0.68 11.47
CA LEU A 376 -32.56 -0.03 10.90
C LEU A 376 -32.48 0.15 9.37
N ILE A 377 -31.30 0.08 8.76
CA ILE A 377 -31.16 0.01 7.29
C ILE A 377 -31.61 -1.37 6.81
N ALA A 378 -31.16 -2.45 7.47
CA ALA A 378 -31.56 -3.82 7.12
C ALA A 378 -33.04 -4.10 7.45
N HIS A 379 -33.54 -3.58 8.58
CA HIS A 379 -34.90 -3.76 9.08
C HIS A 379 -35.59 -2.41 9.29
N PRO A 380 -36.06 -1.76 8.21
CA PRO A 380 -36.64 -0.42 8.28
C PRO A 380 -37.95 -0.40 9.08
N GLN A 381 -37.98 0.42 10.12
CA GLN A 381 -39.14 0.58 11.00
C GLN A 381 -39.35 2.08 11.27
N PRO A 382 -40.36 2.72 10.65
CA PRO A 382 -40.54 4.17 10.70
C PRO A 382 -40.67 4.74 12.12
N GLU A 383 -41.29 3.99 13.02
CA GLU A 383 -41.45 4.37 14.43
C GLU A 383 -40.10 4.53 15.13
N PHE A 384 -39.21 3.56 14.95
CA PHE A 384 -37.89 3.57 15.58
C PHE A 384 -36.92 4.51 14.89
N TYR A 385 -37.03 4.68 13.58
CA TYR A 385 -36.33 5.74 12.87
C TYR A 385 -36.63 7.12 13.45
N ARG A 386 -37.91 7.43 13.76
CA ARG A 386 -38.28 8.70 14.40
C ARG A 386 -37.63 8.86 15.78
N ILE A 387 -37.57 7.79 16.56
CA ILE A 387 -36.93 7.80 17.89
C ILE A 387 -35.42 8.06 17.75
N VAL A 388 -34.73 7.32 16.88
CA VAL A 388 -33.29 7.50 16.62
C VAL A 388 -33.01 8.92 16.10
N ARG A 389 -33.79 9.41 15.14
CA ARG A 389 -33.67 10.77 14.59
C ARG A 389 -33.82 11.85 15.66
N ALA A 390 -34.68 11.64 16.66
CA ALA A 390 -34.95 12.62 17.71
C ALA A 390 -33.94 12.58 18.87
N ARG A 391 -33.33 11.42 19.13
CA ARG A 391 -32.50 11.18 20.31
C ARG A 391 -31.01 11.12 20.04
N ILE A 392 -30.60 10.79 18.83
CA ILE A 392 -29.18 10.66 18.47
C ILE A 392 -28.71 11.90 17.72
N ASP A 393 -27.80 12.63 18.35
CA ASP A 393 -27.05 13.72 17.72
C ASP A 393 -25.56 13.35 17.62
N PRO A 394 -25.00 13.13 16.41
CA PRO A 394 -23.57 12.85 16.24
C PRO A 394 -22.68 13.98 16.75
N MET A 395 -23.18 15.20 16.93
CA MET A 395 -22.39 16.32 17.46
C MET A 395 -22.03 16.15 18.94
N GLU A 396 -22.69 15.24 19.65
CA GLU A 396 -22.34 14.87 21.03
C GLU A 396 -21.08 13.98 21.10
N LEU A 397 -20.60 13.44 19.97
CA LEU A 397 -19.36 12.65 19.92
C LEU A 397 -18.12 13.53 20.15
N THR A 398 -17.12 12.99 20.86
CA THR A 398 -15.94 13.75 21.26
C THR A 398 -14.96 14.04 20.13
N LYS A 399 -14.82 13.14 19.14
CA LYS A 399 -13.83 13.28 18.08
C LYS A 399 -14.47 13.75 16.77
N PRO A 400 -13.91 14.77 16.08
CA PRO A 400 -14.45 15.23 14.79
C PRO A 400 -14.56 14.13 13.72
N THR A 401 -13.63 13.17 13.70
CA THR A 401 -13.69 12.03 12.77
C THR A 401 -14.86 11.10 13.07
N GLU A 402 -15.19 10.89 14.35
CA GLU A 402 -16.34 10.10 14.78
C GLU A 402 -17.65 10.83 14.49
N GLN A 403 -17.67 12.16 14.66
CA GLN A 403 -18.81 13.01 14.28
C GLN A 403 -19.16 12.86 12.79
N ILE A 404 -18.15 12.94 11.91
CA ILE A 404 -18.34 12.77 10.46
C ILE A 404 -18.85 11.36 10.15
N ALA A 405 -18.26 10.31 10.73
CA ALA A 405 -18.71 8.94 10.53
C ALA A 405 -20.17 8.73 11.01
N GLY A 406 -20.52 9.27 12.18
CA GLY A 406 -21.88 9.22 12.71
C GLY A 406 -22.89 9.99 11.85
N LEU A 407 -22.50 11.15 11.30
CA LEU A 407 -23.32 11.91 10.35
C LEU A 407 -23.56 11.12 9.05
N ILE A 408 -22.53 10.46 8.51
CA ILE A 408 -22.65 9.60 7.32
C ILE A 408 -23.57 8.40 7.61
N ALA A 409 -23.43 7.76 8.79
CA ALA A 409 -24.29 6.67 9.21
C ALA A 409 -25.77 7.09 9.28
N LEU A 410 -26.07 8.22 9.93
CA LEU A 410 -27.44 8.77 9.99
C LEU A 410 -27.96 9.23 8.62
N PHE A 411 -27.08 9.73 7.75
CA PHE A 411 -27.44 10.10 6.39
C PHE A 411 -27.86 8.87 5.58
N SER A 412 -27.11 7.76 5.68
CA SER A 412 -27.46 6.48 5.07
C SER A 412 -28.75 5.88 5.65
N LEU A 413 -28.99 6.05 6.96
CA LEU A 413 -30.25 5.66 7.59
C LEU A 413 -31.44 6.48 7.09
N ALA A 414 -31.29 7.80 6.95
CA ALA A 414 -32.33 8.66 6.38
C ALA A 414 -32.61 8.29 4.92
N ALA A 415 -31.57 7.90 4.16
CA ALA A 415 -31.69 7.39 2.81
C ALA A 415 -32.55 6.11 2.73
N SER A 416 -32.36 5.15 3.65
CA SER A 416 -33.17 3.92 3.70
C SER A 416 -34.64 4.14 4.05
N HIS A 417 -34.97 5.27 4.68
CA HIS A 417 -36.33 5.68 5.02
C HIS A 417 -36.91 6.74 4.07
N THR A 418 -36.23 7.07 2.98
CA THR A 418 -36.65 8.08 1.99
C THR A 418 -36.91 9.48 2.59
N ASP A 419 -36.27 9.82 3.72
CA ASP A 419 -36.46 11.09 4.42
C ASP A 419 -35.58 12.19 3.81
N GLY A 420 -36.06 12.76 2.70
CA GLY A 420 -35.33 13.77 1.92
C GLY A 420 -34.92 15.01 2.74
N ASP A 421 -35.80 15.50 3.60
CA ASP A 421 -35.55 16.67 4.44
C ASP A 421 -34.39 16.43 5.41
N ARG A 422 -34.39 15.28 6.08
CA ARG A 422 -33.30 14.91 7.00
C ARG A 422 -32.00 14.67 6.24
N MET A 423 -32.04 14.05 5.06
CA MET A 423 -30.87 13.89 4.21
C MET A 423 -30.27 15.25 3.82
N GLU A 424 -31.08 16.22 3.41
CA GLU A 424 -30.62 17.56 3.05
C GLU A 424 -30.01 18.30 4.26
N GLN A 425 -30.64 18.18 5.43
CA GLN A 425 -30.10 18.72 6.68
C GLN A 425 -28.72 18.14 7.03
N LEU A 426 -28.60 16.81 7.04
CA LEU A 426 -27.33 16.12 7.35
C LEU A 426 -26.25 16.42 6.31
N ALA A 427 -26.62 16.48 5.03
CA ALA A 427 -25.70 16.85 3.96
C ALA A 427 -25.19 18.29 4.09
N ALA A 428 -26.03 19.23 4.55
CA ALA A 428 -25.59 20.60 4.82
C ALA A 428 -24.54 20.65 5.94
N ILE A 429 -24.77 19.91 7.03
CA ILE A 429 -23.81 19.81 8.16
C ILE A 429 -22.49 19.19 7.68
N LEU A 430 -22.55 18.08 6.93
CA LEU A 430 -21.36 17.42 6.37
C LEU A 430 -20.54 18.35 5.48
N ARG A 431 -21.19 19.12 4.58
CA ARG A 431 -20.51 20.10 3.72
C ARG A 431 -19.86 21.22 4.53
N GLN A 432 -20.51 21.67 5.61
CA GLN A 432 -19.97 22.69 6.49
C GLN A 432 -18.72 22.19 7.24
N GLN A 433 -18.73 20.96 7.75
CA GLN A 433 -17.61 20.40 8.51
C GLN A 433 -16.40 20.03 7.62
N THR A 434 -16.64 19.53 6.42
CA THR A 434 -15.58 19.01 5.54
C THR A 434 -15.03 20.05 4.57
N GLY A 435 -15.72 21.19 4.37
CA GLY A 435 -15.31 22.25 3.46
C GLY A 435 -15.29 21.86 1.97
N THR A 436 -15.81 20.68 1.61
CA THR A 436 -15.76 20.14 0.24
C THR A 436 -17.15 19.95 -0.36
N ARG A 437 -17.24 20.10 -1.68
CA ARG A 437 -18.46 19.76 -2.45
C ARG A 437 -18.56 18.24 -2.54
N PHE A 438 -19.22 17.63 -1.57
CA PHE A 438 -19.53 16.20 -1.56
C PHE A 438 -20.56 15.86 -2.65
N ASN A 439 -20.10 15.66 -3.89
CA ASN A 439 -20.95 15.18 -5.00
C ASN A 439 -21.56 13.79 -4.70
N ALA A 440 -20.87 12.99 -3.88
CA ALA A 440 -21.31 11.69 -3.38
C ALA A 440 -22.69 11.73 -2.70
N LEU A 441 -22.97 12.77 -1.90
CA LEU A 441 -24.24 12.89 -1.17
C LEU A 441 -25.41 13.09 -2.13
N SER A 442 -25.19 13.82 -3.22
CA SER A 442 -26.18 13.99 -4.28
C SER A 442 -26.42 12.69 -5.05
N ALA A 443 -25.39 11.86 -5.23
CA ALA A 443 -25.56 10.53 -5.84
C ALA A 443 -26.42 9.60 -4.97
N VAL A 444 -26.27 9.62 -3.64
CA VAL A 444 -27.17 8.88 -2.73
C VAL A 444 -28.59 9.39 -2.82
N GLN A 445 -28.80 10.70 -2.81
CA GLN A 445 -30.14 11.28 -2.96
C GLN A 445 -30.78 10.86 -4.29
N ALA A 446 -30.00 10.81 -5.38
CA ALA A 446 -30.46 10.33 -6.67
C ALA A 446 -30.80 8.83 -6.63
N MET A 447 -29.98 8.00 -5.96
CA MET A 447 -30.25 6.58 -5.74
C MET A 447 -31.57 6.34 -5.03
N VAL A 448 -31.85 7.09 -3.97
CA VAL A 448 -33.12 6.96 -3.22
C VAL A 448 -34.32 7.41 -4.06
N ARG A 449 -34.18 8.48 -4.85
CA ARG A 449 -35.27 9.03 -5.70
C ARG A 449 -35.54 8.19 -6.95
N ALA A 450 -34.51 7.57 -7.50
CA ALA A 450 -34.56 6.78 -8.73
C ALA A 450 -33.77 5.47 -8.56
N PRO A 451 -34.25 4.54 -7.71
CA PRO A 451 -33.52 3.32 -7.38
C PRO A 451 -33.35 2.39 -8.59
N ASP A 452 -34.10 2.59 -9.67
CA ASP A 452 -33.98 1.86 -10.95
C ASP A 452 -32.84 2.36 -11.84
N GLN A 453 -32.32 3.55 -11.58
CA GLN A 453 -31.34 4.21 -12.45
C GLN A 453 -29.94 4.27 -11.85
N VAL A 454 -29.85 4.28 -10.52
CA VAL A 454 -28.58 4.41 -9.80
C VAL A 454 -28.42 3.22 -8.87
N PHE A 455 -27.35 2.47 -9.10
CA PHE A 455 -26.98 1.27 -8.36
C PHE A 455 -26.22 1.63 -7.08
N VAL A 456 -26.50 0.93 -5.98
CA VAL A 456 -25.88 1.19 -4.67
C VAL A 456 -24.35 1.02 -4.73
N GLU A 457 -23.89 0.10 -5.56
CA GLU A 457 -22.49 -0.23 -5.86
C GLU A 457 -21.73 0.93 -6.49
N SER A 458 -22.43 1.82 -7.21
CA SER A 458 -21.82 3.02 -7.79
C SER A 458 -21.63 4.15 -6.79
N VAL A 459 -22.36 4.10 -5.66
CA VAL A 459 -22.44 5.19 -4.69
C VAL A 459 -21.64 4.87 -3.43
N LEU A 460 -21.67 3.64 -2.93
CA LEU A 460 -20.98 3.24 -1.70
C LEU A 460 -19.47 3.57 -1.68
N PRO A 461 -18.70 3.42 -2.77
CA PRO A 461 -17.28 3.79 -2.76
C PRO A 461 -17.04 5.27 -2.46
N THR A 462 -18.03 6.12 -2.73
CA THR A 462 -17.95 7.57 -2.54
C THR A 462 -18.40 8.01 -1.14
N LEU A 463 -19.08 7.14 -0.38
CA LEU A 463 -19.52 7.38 0.98
C LEU A 463 -18.48 6.87 1.99
N GLN A 464 -17.31 7.49 2.02
CA GLN A 464 -16.28 7.15 3.00
C GLN A 464 -16.09 8.32 3.99
N PRO A 465 -15.88 8.05 5.29
CA PRO A 465 -15.79 6.73 5.93
C PRO A 465 -17.16 6.08 6.22
N LEU A 466 -17.31 4.79 5.86
CA LEU A 466 -18.41 3.93 6.31
C LEU A 466 -17.85 2.71 7.03
N SER A 467 -18.49 2.27 8.11
CA SER A 467 -18.17 0.99 8.74
C SER A 467 -18.61 -0.18 7.87
N LEU A 468 -17.95 -1.32 8.05
CA LEU A 468 -18.27 -2.53 7.29
C LEU A 468 -19.74 -2.97 7.48
N GLU A 469 -20.30 -2.84 8.68
CA GLU A 469 -21.70 -3.20 8.93
C GLU A 469 -22.67 -2.33 8.16
N LEU A 470 -22.40 -1.03 8.03
CA LEU A 470 -23.23 -0.15 7.23
C LEU A 470 -23.13 -0.50 5.75
N VAL A 471 -21.95 -0.86 5.26
CA VAL A 471 -21.78 -1.31 3.87
C VAL A 471 -22.57 -2.61 3.65
N TYR A 472 -22.48 -3.60 4.55
CA TYR A 472 -23.26 -4.83 4.48
C TYR A 472 -24.77 -4.54 4.49
N ALA A 473 -25.26 -3.75 5.45
CA ALA A 473 -26.68 -3.42 5.57
C ALA A 473 -27.20 -2.67 4.33
N MET A 474 -26.41 -1.73 3.78
CA MET A 474 -26.78 -1.01 2.55
C MET A 474 -26.87 -1.95 1.34
N LEU A 475 -25.91 -2.88 1.20
CA LEU A 475 -25.96 -3.90 0.15
C LEU A 475 -27.17 -4.82 0.34
N GLU A 476 -27.39 -5.39 1.53
CA GLU A 476 -28.56 -6.25 1.81
C GLU A 476 -29.89 -5.56 1.50
N ARG A 477 -29.98 -4.25 1.77
CA ARG A 477 -31.21 -3.49 1.57
C ARG A 477 -31.46 -3.07 0.13
N PHE A 478 -30.44 -2.54 -0.55
CA PHE A 478 -30.59 -1.83 -1.81
C PHE A 478 -30.05 -2.59 -3.02
N GLU A 479 -29.21 -3.60 -2.81
CA GLU A 479 -28.75 -4.42 -3.91
C GLU A 479 -29.94 -5.18 -4.50
N ARG A 480 -30.04 -5.13 -5.82
CA ARG A 480 -31.02 -5.94 -6.55
C ARG A 480 -30.47 -7.35 -6.67
N PRO A 481 -31.28 -8.39 -6.46
CA PRO A 481 -30.90 -9.71 -6.91
C PRO A 481 -30.59 -9.60 -8.40
N LYS A 482 -29.36 -9.90 -8.82
CA LYS A 482 -29.02 -10.03 -10.24
C LYS A 482 -29.88 -11.17 -10.75
N THR A 483 -31.02 -10.85 -11.38
CA THR A 483 -31.84 -11.83 -12.09
C THR A 483 -30.91 -12.46 -13.11
N ARG A 484 -30.58 -13.74 -12.89
CA ARG A 484 -29.77 -14.55 -13.79
C ARG A 484 -30.47 -14.76 -15.13
#